data_AF-A0A956W0T0-F1
#
_entry.id   AF-A0A956W0T0-F1
#
_cell.length_a   1.000
_cell.length_b   1.000
_cell.length_c   1.000
_cell.angle_alpha   90.00
_cell.angle_beta   90.00
_cell.angle_gamma   90.00
#
_symmetry.space_group_name_H-M   'P 1'
#
loop_
_entity.id
_entity.type
_entity.pdbx_description
1 polymer ?
#
loop_
_entity_poly.entity_id
_entity_poly.type
_entity_poly.pdbx_seq_one_letter_code
_entity_poly.pdbx_strand_id
1 'polypeptide(L)' 'MTCPVLVQLVTEYLEGVMPPEDAAQFEEHLGRCPPCEVYLVQFRKTIEICGRLPEEALPVEVKET' A
#
# COMPACT_ATOMS: atom_id res chain seq x y z
N MET A 1 12.26 -5.38 -11.73
CA MET A 1 12.03 -4.47 -10.59
C MET A 1 13.06 -4.69 -9.46
N THR A 2 13.44 -3.64 -8.72
CA THR A 2 14.28 -3.71 -7.51
C THR A 2 13.45 -3.46 -6.25
N CYS A 3 13.96 -3.81 -5.06
CA CYS A 3 13.21 -3.62 -3.80
C CYS A 3 12.78 -2.15 -3.54
N PRO A 4 13.62 -1.13 -3.79
CA PRO A 4 13.20 0.27 -3.63
C PRO A 4 12.02 0.66 -4.53
N VAL A 5 12.02 0.18 -5.77
CA VAL A 5 10.93 0.42 -6.72
C VAL A 5 9.65 -0.27 -6.26
N LEU A 6 9.74 -1.51 -5.76
CA LEU A 6 8.59 -2.22 -5.18
C LEU A 6 7.97 -1.44 -4.02
N VAL A 7 8.80 -0.96 -3.09
CA VAL A 7 8.33 -0.21 -1.92
C VAL A 7 7.59 1.07 -2.33
N GLN A 8 8.04 1.74 -3.40
CA GLN A 8 7.38 2.94 -3.92
C GLN A 8 6.02 2.62 -4.56
N LEU A 9 5.89 1.46 -5.18
CA LEU A 9 4.70 1.03 -5.92
C LEU A 9 3.68 0.24 -5.06
N VAL A 10 3.98 0.02 -3.78
CA VAL A 10 3.15 -0.83 -2.89
C VAL A 10 1.73 -0.31 -2.75
N THR A 11 1.53 1.01 -2.71
CA THR A 11 0.20 1.62 -2.58
C THR A 11 -0.63 1.40 -3.84
N GLU A 12 -0.07 1.69 -5.02
CA GLU A 12 -0.77 1.50 -6.30
C GLU A 12 -1.18 0.04 -6.53
N TYR A 13 -0.32 -0.90 -6.13
CA TYR A 13 -0.60 -2.33 -6.18
C TYR A 13 -1.77 -2.70 -5.24
N LEU A 14 -1.79 -2.15 -4.02
CA LEU A 14 -2.86 -2.42 -3.04
C LEU A 14 -4.19 -1.77 -3.40
N GLU A 15 -4.16 -0.62 -4.07
CA GLU A 15 -5.32 0.11 -4.57
C GLU A 15 -5.85 -0.45 -5.91
N GLY A 16 -5.09 -1.35 -6.55
CA GLY A 16 -5.48 -1.96 -7.83
C GLY A 16 -5.46 -1.00 -9.02
N VAL A 17 -4.67 0.08 -8.92
CA VAL A 17 -4.54 1.12 -9.97
C VAL A 17 -3.29 0.94 -10.83
N MET A 18 -2.48 -0.07 -10.52
CA MET A 18 -1.25 -0.40 -11.25
C MET A 18 -1.56 -0.99 -12.64
N PRO A 19 -0.84 -0.57 -13.70
CA PRO A 19 -0.93 -1.19 -15.02
C PRO A 19 -0.62 -2.70 -14.98
N PRO A 20 -1.27 -3.54 -15.80
CA PRO A 20 -1.09 -4.98 -15.75
C PRO A 20 0.36 -5.45 -15.95
N GLU A 21 1.13 -4.79 -16.83
CA GLU A 21 2.53 -5.10 -17.07
C GLU A 21 3.42 -4.84 -15.85
N ASP A 22 3.11 -3.79 -15.07
CA ASP A 22 3.86 -3.43 -13.87
C ASP A 22 3.47 -4.34 -12.70
N ALA A 23 2.19 -4.69 -12.59
CA ALA A 23 1.69 -5.65 -11.60
C ALA A 23 2.36 -7.02 -11.78
N ALA A 24 2.51 -7.50 -13.01
CA ALA A 24 3.20 -8.75 -13.28
C ALA A 24 4.67 -8.72 -12.84
N GLN A 25 5.39 -7.63 -13.09
CA GLN A 25 6.78 -7.47 -12.62
C GLN A 25 6.88 -7.34 -11.10
N PHE A 26 5.89 -6.71 -10.46
CA PHE A 26 5.79 -6.59 -9.02
C PHE A 26 5.60 -7.97 -8.38
N GLU A 27 4.64 -8.75 -8.89
CA GLU A 27 4.37 -10.12 -8.45
C GLU A 27 5.55 -11.06 -8.69
N GLU A 28 6.25 -10.94 -9.84
CA GLU A 28 7.47 -11.70 -10.10
C GLU A 28 8.54 -11.41 -9.04
N HIS A 29 8.71 -10.14 -8.66
CA HIS A 29 9.66 -9.77 -7.62
C HIS A 29 9.27 -10.34 -6.25
N LEU A 30 7.99 -10.26 -5.86
CA LEU A 30 7.50 -10.85 -4.62
C LEU A 30 7.81 -12.34 -4.54
N GLY A 31 7.61 -13.09 -5.64
CA GLY A 31 7.89 -14.52 -5.70
C GLY A 31 9.37 -14.90 -5.57
N ARG A 32 10.29 -13.94 -5.76
CA ARG A 32 11.75 -14.16 -5.70
C ARG A 32 12.43 -13.47 -4.52
N CYS A 33 11.72 -12.62 -3.78
CA CYS A 33 12.27 -11.78 -2.73
C CYS A 33 11.43 -11.89 -1.44
N PRO A 34 11.71 -12.88 -0.58
CA PRO A 34 10.99 -13.07 0.68
C PRO A 34 10.94 -11.81 1.57
N PRO A 35 11.98 -10.96 1.67
CA PRO A 35 11.89 -9.71 2.41
C PRO A 35 10.79 -8.76 1.91
N CYS A 36 10.58 -8.67 0.59
CA CYS A 36 9.54 -7.81 0.02
C CYS A 36 8.14 -8.39 0.21
N GLU A 37 8.00 -9.71 0.25
CA GLU A 37 6.74 -10.37 0.65
C GLU A 37 6.38 -10.01 2.11
N VAL A 38 7.34 -10.11 3.03
CA VAL A 38 7.14 -9.71 4.43
C VAL A 38 6.77 -8.23 4.52
N TYR A 39 7.43 -7.36 3.74
CA TYR A 39 7.10 -5.93 3.69
C TYR A 39 5.65 -5.70 3.26
N LEU A 40 5.17 -6.38 2.20
CA LEU A 40 3.79 -6.27 1.74
C LEU A 40 2.79 -6.72 2.82
N VAL A 41 3.07 -7.83 3.51
CA VAL A 41 2.22 -8.32 4.61
C VAL A 41 2.15 -7.31 5.75
N GLN A 42 3.29 -6.70 6.13
CA GLN A 42 3.33 -5.65 7.14
C GLN A 42 2.51 -4.44 6.72
N PHE A 43 2.64 -3.98 5.47
CA PHE A 43 1.91 -2.84 4.94
C PHE A 43 0.39 -3.06 4.97
N ARG A 44 -0.08 -4.25 4.56
CA ARG A 44 -1.49 -4.66 4.67
C ARG A 44 -2.00 -4.60 6.12
N LYS A 45 -1.19 -5.07 7.07
CA LYS A 45 -1.50 -5.00 8.51
C LYS A 45 -1.61 -3.57 9.00
N THR A 46 -0.71 -2.69 8.57
CA THR A 46 -0.76 -1.27 8.90
C THR A 46 -2.07 -0.64 8.41
N ILE A 47 -2.47 -0.90 7.17
CA ILE A 47 -3.75 -0.43 6.62
C ILE A 47 -4.93 -0.96 7.44
N GLU A 48 -4.95 -2.24 7.78
CA GLU A 48 -6.01 -2.85 8.60
C GLU A 48 -6.10 -2.22 10.00
N ILE A 49 -4.96 -1.89 10.62
CA ILE A 49 -4.92 -1.22 11.93
C ILE A 49 -5.41 0.23 11.80
N CYS A 50 -4.91 0.97 10.81
CA CYS A 50 -5.30 2.36 10.58
C CYS A 50 -6.78 2.49 10.22
N GLY A 51 -7.31 1.59 9.38
CA GLY A 51 -8.73 1.58 8.99
C GLY A 51 -9.70 1.15 10.09
N ARG A 52 -9.19 0.66 11.23
CA ARG A 52 -9.99 0.34 12.43
C ARG A 52 -10.00 1.45 13.47
N LEU A 53 -9.20 2.49 13.27
CA LEU A 53 -9.32 3.68 14.11
C LEU A 53 -10.73 4.25 13.90
N PRO A 54 -11.47 4.57 14.98
CA PRO A 54 -12.70 5.32 14.80
C PRO A 54 -12.35 6.57 13.98
N GLU A 55 -13.21 6.93 13.02
CA GLU A 55 -13.21 8.29 12.47
C GLU A 55 -13.43 9.19 13.68
N GLU A 56 -12.36 9.56 14.36
CA GLU A 56 -12.39 10.50 15.45
C GLU A 56 -12.86 11.77 14.78
N ALA A 57 -14.16 12.04 14.95
CA ALA A 57 -14.97 12.88 14.09
C ALA A 57 -14.15 14.11 13.74
N LEU A 58 -13.67 14.17 12.49
CA LEU A 58 -13.08 15.39 11.98
C LEU A 58 -14.09 16.47 12.36
N PRO A 59 -13.76 17.42 13.25
CA PRO A 59 -14.72 18.40 13.67
C PRO A 59 -15.24 19.05 12.39
N VAL A 60 -16.55 18.89 12.14
CA VAL A 60 -17.22 19.40 10.95
C VAL A 60 -17.29 20.91 11.10
N GLU A 61 -16.16 21.58 10.94
CA GLU A 61 -16.05 23.03 10.87
C GLU A 61 -14.77 23.39 10.14
N VAL A 62 -14.73 23.06 8.84
CA VAL A 62 -13.99 23.89 7.89
C VAL A 62 -14.87 25.13 7.68
N LYS A 63 -14.72 26.13 8.56
CA LYS A 63 -15.19 27.48 8.26
C LYS A 63 -14.26 28.05 7.20
N GLU A 64 -14.76 28.17 5.98
CA GLU A 64 -14.18 29.10 5.02
C GLU A 64 -14.28 30.52 5.59
N THR A 65 -13.16 31.24 5.61
CA THR A 65 -13.11 32.68 5.83
C THR A 65 -12.21 33.29 4.77
#